data_AF-A0AAW8L501-F1
#
_entry.id   AF-A0AAW8L501-F1
#
_cell.length_a   1.000
_cell.length_b   1.000
_cell.length_c   1.000
_cell.angle_alpha   90.00
_cell.angle_beta   90.00
_cell.angle_gamma   90.00
#
_symmetry.space_group_name_H-M   'P 1'
#
loop_
_entity.id
_entity.type
_entity.pdbx_description
1 polymer ?
#
loop_
_entity_poly.entity_id
_entity_poly.type
_entity_poly.pdbx_seq_one_letter_code
_entity_poly.pdbx_strand_id
1 'polypeptide(L)' 'MESANDKELDQLLNEHFAGRVVRKDLTKLIKEGANVPVYVLEYLLGIYCASDDPEIIEQGLRNVKTVLAENYVRPDEAEK' A
#
# COMPACT_ATOMS: atom_id res chain seq x y z
N MET A 1 3.69 12.35 -19.27
CA MET A 1 2.42 12.36 -20.04
C MET A 1 1.96 10.92 -20.03
N GLU A 2 1.12 10.53 -19.07
CA GLU A 2 0.55 9.18 -19.01
C GLU A 2 -0.24 8.94 -20.30
N SER A 3 0.05 7.83 -20.96
CA SER A 3 -0.67 7.47 -22.18
C SER A 3 -2.04 6.92 -21.80
N ALA A 4 -3.06 7.11 -22.64
CA ALA A 4 -4.40 6.60 -22.37
C ALA A 4 -4.45 5.07 -22.13
N ASN A 5 -3.43 4.34 -22.62
CA ASN A 5 -3.24 2.91 -22.41
C ASN A 5 -2.87 2.53 -20.96
N ASP A 6 -2.19 3.41 -20.20
CA ASP A 6 -1.69 3.05 -18.87
C ASP A 6 -2.83 2.90 -17.86
N LYS A 7 -3.84 3.78 -17.95
CA LYS A 7 -5.05 3.67 -17.12
C LYS A 7 -5.87 2.43 -17.45
N GLU A 8 -5.91 2.02 -18.72
CA GLU A 8 -6.58 0.77 -19.13
C GLU A 8 -5.83 -0.46 -18.62
N LEU A 9 -4.49 -0.43 -18.66
CA LEU A 9 -3.65 -1.50 -18.12
C LEU A 9 -3.82 -1.63 -16.59
N ASP A 10 -3.78 -0.52 -15.85
CA ASP A 10 -3.95 -0.54 -14.39
C ASP A 10 -5.32 -1.10 -13.98
N GLN A 11 -6.37 -0.78 -14.72
CA GLN A 11 -7.71 -1.34 -14.51
C GLN A 11 -7.73 -2.86 -14.75
N LEU A 12 -7.20 -3.32 -15.88
CA LEU A 12 -7.11 -4.76 -16.19
C LEU A 12 -6.25 -5.52 -15.18
N LEU A 13 -5.17 -4.89 -14.69
CA LEU A 13 -4.31 -5.44 -13.65
C LEU A 13 -5.06 -5.60 -12.33
N ASN A 14 -5.83 -4.60 -11.92
CA ASN A 14 -6.65 -4.71 -10.71
C ASN A 14 -7.77 -5.73 -10.86
N GLU A 15 -8.39 -5.83 -12.04
CA GLU A 15 -9.48 -6.79 -12.31
C GLU A 15 -8.99 -8.25 -12.29
N HIS A 16 -7.88 -8.55 -12.97
CA HIS A 16 -7.41 -9.93 -13.14
C HIS A 16 -6.37 -10.37 -12.11
N PHE A 17 -5.69 -9.43 -11.46
CA PHE A 17 -4.56 -9.69 -10.57
C PHE A 17 -4.68 -8.97 -9.21
N ALA A 18 -5.90 -8.76 -8.72
CA ALA A 18 -6.15 -8.25 -7.38
C ALA A 18 -5.33 -9.03 -6.32
N GLY A 19 -4.64 -8.31 -5.42
CA GLY A 19 -3.76 -8.91 -4.42
C GLY A 19 -2.38 -9.35 -4.94
N ARG A 20 -2.11 -9.26 -6.24
CA ARG A 20 -0.80 -9.55 -6.86
C ARG A 20 -0.12 -8.30 -7.43
N VAL A 21 -0.87 -7.21 -7.57
CA VAL A 21 -0.38 -5.92 -8.08
C VAL A 21 -0.30 -4.94 -6.91
N VAL A 22 0.75 -4.12 -6.90
CA VAL A 22 0.99 -3.16 -5.83
C VAL A 22 1.29 -1.80 -6.42
N ARG A 23 0.51 -0.82 -5.99
CA ARG A 23 0.72 0.60 -6.29
C ARG A 23 1.96 1.14 -5.57
N LYS A 24 3.01 1.43 -6.34
CA LYS A 24 4.34 1.84 -5.84
C LYS A 24 4.37 3.27 -5.26
N ASP A 25 3.40 4.09 -5.58
CA ASP A 25 3.20 5.39 -4.94
C ASP A 25 2.72 5.24 -3.49
N LEU A 26 1.84 4.27 -3.22
CA LEU A 26 1.37 3.98 -1.86
C LEU A 26 2.47 3.42 -0.96
N THR A 27 3.37 2.59 -1.49
CA THR A 27 4.50 2.06 -0.70
C THR A 27 5.45 3.17 -0.24
N LYS A 28 5.67 4.19 -1.07
CA LYS A 28 6.50 5.36 -0.71
C LYS A 28 5.86 6.18 0.41
N LEU A 29 4.54 6.38 0.35
CA LEU A 29 3.77 7.13 1.35
C LEU A 29 3.83 6.52 2.75
N ILE A 30 3.89 5.18 2.86
CA ILE A 30 3.94 4.47 4.15
C ILE A 30 5.37 4.31 4.69
N LYS A 31 6.38 4.29 3.81
CA LYS A 31 7.78 4.09 4.21
C LYS A 31 8.31 5.20 5.14
N GLU A 32 7.76 6.40 5.03
CA GLU A 32 8.11 7.53 5.90
C GLU A 32 7.53 7.32 7.31
N GLY A 33 8.29 6.66 8.19
CA GLY A 33 7.97 6.57 9.62
C GLY A 33 7.88 5.17 10.21
N ALA A 34 8.13 4.12 9.42
CA ALA A 34 8.14 2.73 9.87
C ALA A 34 9.45 2.02 9.48
N ASN A 35 10.14 1.40 10.44
CA ASN A 35 11.33 0.58 10.17
C ASN A 35 10.91 -0.83 9.70
N VAL A 36 10.22 -0.87 8.55
CA VAL A 36 9.60 -2.09 8.03
C VAL A 36 10.16 -2.40 6.65
N PRO A 37 10.58 -3.66 6.39
CA PRO A 37 11.05 -4.03 5.07
C PRO A 37 9.99 -3.76 3.99
N VAL A 38 10.45 -3.26 2.83
CA VAL A 38 9.56 -2.83 1.74
C VAL A 38 8.62 -3.96 1.28
N TYR A 39 9.10 -5.20 1.23
CA TYR A 39 8.29 -6.35 0.81
C TYR A 39 7.09 -6.61 1.74
N VAL A 40 7.18 -6.26 3.03
CA VAL A 40 6.06 -6.36 3.97
C VAL A 40 5.02 -5.29 3.66
N LEU A 41 5.47 -4.05 3.40
CA LEU A 41 4.58 -2.97 3.01
C LEU A 41 3.84 -3.32 1.71
N GLU A 42 4.56 -3.89 0.74
CA GLU A 42 3.99 -4.35 -0.53
C GLU A 42 2.96 -5.47 -0.32
N TYR A 43 3.24 -6.42 0.56
CA TYR A 43 2.31 -7.48 0.91
C TYR A 43 1.01 -6.92 1.53
N LEU A 44 1.13 -6.02 2.50
CA LEU A 44 -0.02 -5.40 3.16
C LEU A 44 -0.83 -4.54 2.17
N LEU A 45 -0.17 -3.74 1.34
CA LEU A 45 -0.82 -2.92 0.32
C LEU A 45 -1.47 -3.76 -0.78
N GLY A 46 -0.89 -4.88 -1.17
CA GLY A 46 -1.52 -5.82 -2.11
C GLY A 46 -2.84 -6.36 -1.54
N ILE A 47 -2.89 -6.69 -0.25
CA ILE A 47 -4.11 -7.20 0.39
C ILE A 47 -5.20 -6.12 0.52
N TYR A 48 -4.81 -4.93 0.97
CA TYR A 48 -5.78 -3.91 1.38
C TYR A 48 -6.05 -2.81 0.34
N CYS A 49 -5.18 -2.64 -0.66
CA CYS A 49 -5.23 -1.54 -1.63
C CYS A 49 -5.19 -2.01 -3.09
N ALA A 50 -5.60 -3.26 -3.38
CA ALA A 50 -5.75 -3.77 -4.75
C ALA A 50 -7.03 -3.27 -5.43
N SER A 51 -7.17 -1.96 -5.53
CA SER A 51 -8.28 -1.28 -6.20
C SER A 51 -7.81 0.09 -6.71
N ASP A 52 -8.51 0.64 -7.70
CA ASP A 52 -8.36 2.01 -8.18
C ASP A 52 -9.37 2.98 -7.54
N ASP A 53 -10.35 2.49 -6.78
CA ASP A 53 -11.31 3.30 -6.05
C ASP A 53 -10.62 4.05 -4.89
N PRO A 54 -10.66 5.40 -4.90
CA PRO A 54 -10.05 6.22 -3.86
C PRO A 54 -10.55 5.90 -2.44
N GLU A 55 -11.83 5.57 -2.26
CA GLU A 55 -12.41 5.26 -0.95
C GLU A 55 -11.88 3.93 -0.41
N ILE A 56 -11.80 2.91 -1.27
CA ILE A 56 -11.23 1.60 -0.93
C ILE A 56 -9.75 1.74 -0.58
N ILE A 57 -9.00 2.50 -1.38
CA ILE A 57 -7.57 2.76 -1.12
C ILE A 57 -7.41 3.46 0.23
N GLU A 58 -8.19 4.50 0.52
CA GLU A 58 -8.08 5.23 1.78
C GLU A 58 -8.38 4.33 2.99
N GLN A 59 -9.41 3.49 2.89
CA GLN A 59 -9.71 2.48 3.91
C GLN A 59 -8.58 1.46 4.05
N GLY A 60 -8.02 1.00 2.93
CA GLY A 60 -6.90 0.08 2.94
C GLY A 60 -5.66 0.66 3.62
N LEU A 61 -5.32 1.92 3.32
CA LEU A 61 -4.22 2.64 3.97
C LEU A 61 -4.44 2.78 5.47
N ARG A 62 -5.67 3.03 5.93
CA ARG A 62 -6.00 3.03 7.37
C ARG A 62 -5.70 1.67 8.00
N ASN A 63 -6.15 0.59 7.39
CA ASN A 63 -5.91 -0.78 7.88
C ASN A 63 -4.41 -1.10 7.96
N VAL A 64 -3.65 -0.76 6.91
CA VAL A 64 -2.19 -0.97 6.90
C VAL A 64 -1.53 -0.19 8.03
N LYS A 65 -1.89 1.08 8.23
CA LYS A 65 -1.35 1.90 9.33
C LYS A 65 -1.66 1.31 10.71
N THR A 66 -2.88 0.80 10.93
CA THR A 66 -3.25 0.13 12.18
C THR A 66 -2.41 -1.12 12.41
N VAL A 67 -2.30 -2.00 11.40
CA VAL A 67 -1.47 -3.22 11.49
C VAL A 67 -0.02 -2.87 11.80
N LEU A 68 0.54 -1.85 11.16
CA LEU A 68 1.90 -1.41 11.41
C LEU A 68 2.07 -0.85 12.82
N ALA A 69 1.14 -0.03 13.31
CA ALA A 69 1.19 0.52 14.66
C ALA A 69 1.06 -0.55 15.76
N GLU A 70 0.27 -1.61 15.53
CA GLU A 70 0.09 -2.69 16.50
C GLU A 70 1.26 -3.69 16.53
N ASN A 71 1.94 -3.88 15.39
CA ASN A 71 2.90 -4.97 15.21
C ASN A 71 4.36 -4.52 15.03
N TYR A 72 4.62 -3.24 14.76
CA TYR A 72 5.96 -2.72 14.52
C TYR A 72 6.30 -1.58 15.47
N VAL A 73 7.43 -1.75 16.16
CA VAL A 73 8.00 -0.75 17.05
C VAL A 73 8.55 0.38 16.19
N ARG A 74 8.02 1.59 16.37
CA ARG A 74 8.58 2.76 15.71
C ARG A 74 9.90 3.13 16.42
N PRO A 75 10.97 3.52 15.68
CA PRO A 75 12.26 3.83 16.29
C PRO A 75 12.19 4.91 17.38
N ASP A 76 11.24 5.83 17.28
CA ASP A 76 10.95 6.89 18.24
C ASP A 76 10.22 6.43 19.51
N GLU A 77 9.66 5.21 19.53
CA GLU A 77 9.02 4.61 20.71
C GLU A 77 9.97 3.69 21.49
N ALA A 78 11.07 3.25 20.89
CA ALA A 78 12.05 2.35 21.50
C ALA A 78 12.95 3.03 22.56
N GLU A 79 12.98 4.37 22.61
CA GLU A 79 13.72 5.14 23.63
C GLU A 79 12.79 5.70 24.73
N LYS A 80 12.09 4.82 25.45
CA LYS A 80 11.41 5.17 26.71
C LYS A 80 11.72 4.20 27.83
#